data_AF-A0A242DIE3-F1
#
_entry.id   AF-A0A242DIE3-F1
#
_cell.length_a   1.000
_cell.length_b   1.000
_cell.length_c   1.000
_cell.angle_alpha   90.00
_cell.angle_beta   90.00
_cell.angle_gamma   90.00
#
_symmetry.space_group_name_H-M   'P 1'
#
loop_
_entity.id
_entity.type
_entity.pdbx_description
1 polymer ?
#
loop_
_entity_poly.entity_id
_entity_poly.type
_entity_poly.pdbx_seq_one_letter_code
_entity_poly.pdbx_strand_id
1 'polypeptide(L)'
;MEQLKNKDAFIYKEQFNNRCQYIKNELTRLNDFQALSYIEQLHQYFVHIIQDISAENFWHSLPYILGIDSRLSIVEEILSLQNELKIYGTELINLVESDYKTFNHEKMGLKLNEKKEKSLIFCVE
;
A
#
# COMPACT_ATOMS: atom_id res chain seq x y z
N MET A 1 18.91 -20.60 -14.50
CA MET A 1 17.76 -19.70 -14.71
C MET A 1 16.69 -19.79 -13.62
N GLU A 2 16.63 -20.86 -12.82
CA GLU A 2 15.63 -21.04 -11.76
C GLU A 2 15.99 -20.33 -10.43
N GLN A 3 17.27 -20.06 -10.19
CA GLN A 3 17.77 -19.39 -8.98
C GLN A 3 17.55 -17.86 -8.97
N LEU A 4 17.33 -17.22 -10.12
CA LEU A 4 17.08 -15.77 -10.22
C LEU A 4 15.64 -15.40 -9.86
N LYS A 5 14.65 -16.29 -10.12
CA LYS A 5 13.23 -16.04 -9.83
C LYS A 5 12.93 -15.89 -8.33
N ASN A 6 13.77 -16.46 -7.47
CA ASN A 6 13.55 -16.46 -6.02
C ASN A 6 14.15 -15.23 -5.32
N LYS A 7 15.12 -14.55 -5.95
CA LYS A 7 15.81 -13.42 -5.33
C LYS A 7 15.01 -12.12 -5.42
N ASP A 8 14.35 -11.88 -6.56
CA ASP A 8 13.60 -10.63 -6.79
C ASP A 8 12.28 -10.59 -6.01
N ALA A 9 11.55 -11.72 -5.95
CA ALA A 9 10.37 -11.85 -5.10
C ALA A 9 10.71 -11.71 -3.60
N PHE A 10 11.87 -12.24 -3.19
CA PHE A 10 12.39 -12.05 -1.85
C PHE A 10 12.70 -10.57 -1.55
N ILE A 11 13.32 -9.86 -2.50
CA ILE A 11 13.63 -8.42 -2.36
C ILE A 11 12.35 -7.59 -2.20
N TYR A 12 11.32 -7.81 -3.01
CA TYR A 12 10.08 -7.03 -2.90
C TYR A 12 9.36 -7.28 -1.58
N LYS A 13 9.26 -8.53 -1.14
CA LYS A 13 8.68 -8.89 0.16
C LYS A 13 9.42 -8.23 1.32
N GLU A 14 10.74 -8.23 1.29
CA GLU A 14 11.56 -7.57 2.32
C GLU A 14 11.37 -6.06 2.31
N GLN A 15 11.34 -5.41 1.15
CA GLN A 15 11.06 -3.97 1.04
C GLN A 15 9.68 -3.62 1.61
N PHE A 16 8.66 -4.42 1.29
CA PHE A 16 7.31 -4.24 1.83
C PHE A 16 7.27 -4.39 3.35
N ASN A 17 7.90 -5.44 3.88
CA ASN A 17 7.99 -5.66 5.33
C ASN A 17 8.67 -4.48 6.02
N ASN A 18 9.77 -3.97 5.46
CA ASN A 18 10.49 -2.82 6.00
C ASN A 18 9.63 -1.55 6.01
N ARG A 19 8.86 -1.29 4.94
CA ARG A 19 7.88 -0.18 4.90
C ARG A 19 6.83 -0.32 5.98
N CYS A 20 6.21 -1.51 6.12
CA CYS A 20 5.24 -1.75 7.18
C CYS A 20 5.85 -1.55 8.58
N GLN A 21 7.07 -2.02 8.83
CA GLN A 21 7.74 -1.81 10.13
C GLN A 21 8.02 -0.34 10.41
N TYR A 22 8.49 0.41 9.41
CA TYR A 22 8.68 1.85 9.53
C TYR A 22 7.37 2.57 9.92
N ILE A 23 6.29 2.32 9.19
CA ILE A 23 4.98 2.94 9.45
C ILE A 23 4.48 2.59 10.86
N LYS A 24 4.57 1.31 11.26
CA LYS A 24 4.17 0.86 12.60
C LYS A 24 4.93 1.56 13.71
N ASN A 25 6.24 1.75 13.54
CA ASN A 25 7.06 2.46 14.51
C ASN A 25 6.64 3.94 14.63
N GLU A 26 6.38 4.62 13.51
CA GLU A 26 5.88 6.00 13.54
C GLU A 26 4.50 6.12 14.20
N LEU A 27 3.56 5.24 13.87
CA LEU A 27 2.24 5.24 14.48
C LEU A 27 2.30 4.93 15.99
N THR A 28 3.20 4.04 16.40
CA THR A 28 3.46 3.77 17.82
C THR A 28 4.00 5.00 18.53
N ARG A 29 4.97 5.72 17.93
CA ARG A 29 5.52 6.98 18.46
C ARG A 29 4.43 8.04 18.62
N LEU A 30 3.45 8.07 17.73
CA LEU A 30 2.31 8.98 17.75
C LEU A 30 1.17 8.51 18.68
N ASN A 31 1.27 7.32 19.27
CA ASN A 31 0.19 6.65 20.04
C ASN A 31 -1.11 6.46 19.24
N ASP A 32 -1.01 6.29 17.92
CA ASP A 32 -2.14 6.07 17.03
C ASP A 32 -2.42 4.58 16.84
N PHE A 33 -2.99 3.96 17.88
CA PHE A 33 -3.25 2.51 17.89
C PHE A 33 -4.33 2.06 16.89
N GLN A 34 -5.21 2.98 16.47
CA GLN A 34 -6.24 2.67 15.48
C GLN A 34 -5.62 2.51 14.09
N ALA A 35 -4.82 3.49 13.67
CA ALA A 35 -4.09 3.39 12.41
C ALA A 35 -3.05 2.25 12.46
N LEU A 36 -2.43 1.99 13.62
CA LEU A 36 -1.51 0.86 13.78
C LEU A 36 -2.20 -0.48 13.48
N SER A 37 -3.37 -0.72 14.06
CA SER A 37 -4.18 -1.93 13.80
C SER A 37 -4.56 -2.07 12.33
N TYR A 38 -4.90 -0.96 11.67
CA TYR A 38 -5.17 -0.93 10.24
C TYR A 38 -3.94 -1.36 9.40
N ILE A 39 -2.75 -0.84 9.71
CA ILE A 39 -1.50 -1.25 9.03
C ILE A 39 -1.15 -2.71 9.29
N GLU A 40 -1.44 -3.22 10.48
CA GLU A 40 -1.27 -4.65 10.78
C GLU A 40 -2.18 -5.53 9.92
N GLN A 41 -3.43 -5.13 9.72
CA GLN A 41 -4.38 -5.84 8.86
C GLN A 41 -3.91 -5.83 7.40
N LEU A 42 -3.47 -4.69 6.87
CA LEU A 42 -2.91 -4.61 5.51
C LEU A 42 -1.66 -5.49 5.34
N HIS A 43 -0.77 -5.47 6.33
CA HIS A 43 0.44 -6.30 6.33
C HIS A 43 0.10 -7.80 6.34
N GLN A 44 -0.85 -8.22 7.18
CA GLN A 44 -1.32 -9.62 7.20
C GLN A 44 -1.97 -10.01 5.88
N TYR A 45 -2.78 -9.12 5.30
CA TYR A 45 -3.44 -9.38 4.03
C TYR A 45 -2.42 -9.54 2.89
N PHE A 46 -1.41 -8.67 2.83
CA PHE A 46 -0.31 -8.80 1.88
C PHE A 46 0.44 -10.14 2.03
N VAL A 47 0.80 -10.51 3.26
CA VAL A 47 1.50 -11.78 3.54
C VAL A 47 0.69 -12.97 3.02
N HIS A 48 -0.63 -12.96 3.23
CA HIS A 48 -1.53 -13.99 2.73
C HIS A 48 -1.54 -14.04 1.19
N ILE A 49 -1.72 -12.90 0.52
CA ILE A 49 -1.72 -12.82 -0.95
C ILE A 49 -0.40 -13.36 -1.53
N ILE A 50 0.74 -12.98 -0.94
CA ILE A 50 2.06 -13.40 -1.43
C ILE A 50 2.33 -14.88 -1.16
N GLN A 51 1.78 -15.46 -0.10
CA GLN A 51 1.90 -16.90 0.18
C GLN A 51 1.15 -17.75 -0.85
N ASP A 52 -0.01 -17.26 -1.29
CA ASP A 52 -0.88 -18.00 -2.21
C ASP A 52 -0.60 -17.67 -3.68
N ILE A 53 0.32 -16.76 -3.98
CA ILE A 53 0.59 -16.31 -5.35
C ILE A 53 1.25 -17.40 -6.20
N SER A 54 0.74 -17.58 -7.41
CA SER A 54 1.22 -18.51 -8.42
C SER A 54 1.14 -17.88 -9.81
N ALA A 55 1.69 -18.55 -10.83
CA ALA A 55 1.62 -18.05 -12.19
C ALA A 55 0.16 -17.95 -12.70
N GLU A 56 -0.71 -18.82 -12.20
CA GLU A 56 -2.12 -18.93 -12.59
C GLU A 56 -2.98 -17.81 -11.99
N ASN A 57 -2.68 -17.37 -10.76
CA ASN A 57 -3.47 -16.34 -10.07
C ASN A 57 -2.80 -14.97 -10.02
N PHE A 58 -1.56 -14.83 -10.49
CA PHE A 58 -0.78 -13.58 -10.41
C PHE A 58 -1.57 -12.35 -10.85
N TRP A 59 -2.21 -12.41 -12.02
CA TRP A 59 -2.97 -11.28 -12.57
C TRP A 59 -4.24 -10.94 -11.79
N HIS A 60 -4.77 -11.90 -11.03
CA HIS A 60 -5.89 -11.67 -10.11
C HIS A 60 -5.43 -11.12 -8.77
N SER A 61 -4.23 -11.50 -8.31
CA SER A 61 -3.64 -11.00 -7.07
C SER A 61 -3.04 -9.59 -7.20
N LEU A 62 -2.54 -9.24 -8.40
CA LEU A 62 -1.85 -7.99 -8.66
C LEU A 62 -2.65 -6.72 -8.26
N PRO A 63 -3.95 -6.58 -8.59
CA PRO A 63 -4.74 -5.41 -8.20
C PRO A 63 -4.81 -5.19 -6.69
N TYR A 64 -4.88 -6.26 -5.90
CA TYR A 64 -4.89 -6.17 -4.44
C TYR A 64 -3.53 -5.76 -3.89
N ILE A 65 -2.44 -6.29 -4.47
CA ILE A 65 -1.08 -5.88 -4.10
C ILE A 65 -0.89 -4.38 -4.36
N LEU A 66 -1.30 -3.90 -5.54
CA LEU A 66 -1.24 -2.49 -5.89
C LEU A 66 -2.15 -1.62 -4.99
N GLY A 67 -3.34 -2.11 -4.64
CA GLY A 67 -4.23 -1.44 -3.72
C GLY A 67 -3.65 -1.29 -2.32
N ILE A 68 -2.92 -2.29 -1.82
CA ILE A 68 -2.21 -2.20 -0.54
C ILE A 68 -1.03 -1.22 -0.65
N ASP A 69 -0.26 -1.29 -1.74
CA ASP A 69 0.87 -0.38 -1.98
C ASP A 69 0.43 1.11 -2.02
N SER A 70 -0.68 1.41 -2.70
CA SER A 70 -1.27 2.76 -2.71
C SER A 70 -1.66 3.22 -1.30
N ARG A 71 -2.31 2.34 -0.51
CA ARG A 71 -2.71 2.67 0.88
C ARG A 71 -1.51 3.00 1.76
N LEU A 72 -0.45 2.18 1.70
CA LEU A 72 0.77 2.42 2.46
C LEU A 72 1.44 3.74 2.03
N SER A 73 1.44 4.03 0.74
CA SER A 73 2.03 5.26 0.20
C SER A 73 1.31 6.52 0.69
N ILE A 74 -0.03 6.50 0.74
CA ILE A 74 -0.81 7.61 1.32
C ILE A 74 -0.49 7.78 2.80
N VAL A 75 -0.41 6.69 3.57
CA VAL A 75 -0.08 6.76 4.99
C VAL A 75 1.32 7.35 5.20
N GLU A 76 2.31 6.92 4.42
CA GLU A 76 3.68 7.47 4.48
C GLU A 76 3.69 8.98 4.18
N GLU A 77 2.91 9.44 3.20
CA GLU A 77 2.80 10.87 2.87
C GLU A 77 2.18 11.67 4.00
N ILE A 78 1.11 11.18 4.61
CA ILE A 78 0.46 11.87 5.74
C ILE A 78 1.40 11.91 6.95
N LEU A 79 2.07 10.78 7.26
CA LEU A 79 3.05 10.72 8.34
C LEU A 79 4.23 11.67 8.11
N SER A 80 4.67 11.85 6.86
CA SER A 80 5.72 12.82 6.52
C SER A 80 5.30 14.27 6.79
N LEU A 81 3.99 14.54 6.72
CA LEU A 81 3.36 15.84 6.95
C LEU A 81 2.67 15.94 8.33
N GLN A 82 2.93 14.99 9.25
CA GLN A 82 2.17 14.87 10.50
C GLN A 82 2.25 16.12 11.38
N ASN A 83 3.35 16.86 11.30
CA ASN A 83 3.54 18.12 12.01
C ASN A 83 2.56 19.21 11.56
N GLU A 84 2.09 19.15 10.32
CA GLU A 84 1.22 20.14 9.69
C GLU A 84 -0.24 19.66 9.67
N LEU A 85 -0.49 18.44 9.19
CA LEU A 85 -1.84 17.92 8.97
C LEU A 85 -2.53 17.47 10.26
N LYS A 86 -1.78 16.87 11.21
CA LYS A 86 -2.32 16.33 12.47
C LYS A 86 -3.56 15.42 12.30
N ILE A 87 -3.53 14.56 11.29
CA ILE A 87 -4.59 13.58 10.98
C ILE A 87 -4.25 12.24 11.65
N TYR A 88 -5.20 11.62 12.36
CA TYR A 88 -4.97 10.40 13.14
C TYR A 88 -6.15 9.42 13.07
N GLY A 89 -5.90 8.17 13.45
CA GLY A 89 -6.90 7.14 13.71
C GLY A 89 -7.87 6.95 12.55
N THR A 90 -9.16 6.94 12.86
CA THR A 90 -10.22 6.76 11.84
C THR A 90 -10.19 7.84 10.74
N GLU A 91 -9.76 9.06 11.04
CA GLU A 91 -9.68 10.12 10.01
C GLU A 91 -8.61 9.78 8.97
N LEU A 92 -7.44 9.35 9.42
CA LEU A 92 -6.37 8.85 8.55
C LEU A 92 -6.86 7.68 7.71
N ILE A 93 -7.51 6.69 8.33
CA ILE A 93 -8.01 5.50 7.65
C ILE A 93 -9.05 5.87 6.58
N ASN A 94 -9.98 6.77 6.90
CA ASN A 94 -11.02 7.20 5.96
C ASN A 94 -10.43 7.89 4.72
N LEU A 95 -9.43 8.75 4.90
CA LEU A 95 -8.74 9.43 3.80
C LEU A 95 -8.00 8.41 2.92
N VAL A 96 -7.30 7.48 3.55
CA VAL A 96 -6.60 6.41 2.82
C VAL A 96 -7.58 5.56 1.99
N GLU A 97 -8.69 5.14 2.59
CA GLU A 97 -9.70 4.31 1.90
C GLU A 97 -10.49 5.07 0.83
N SER A 98 -10.64 6.40 0.93
CA SER A 98 -11.26 7.19 -0.13
C SER A 98 -10.36 7.37 -1.34
N ASP A 99 -9.05 7.47 -1.13
CA ASP A 99 -8.13 8.02 -2.14
C ASP A 99 -7.22 6.95 -2.78
N TYR A 100 -7.02 5.78 -2.17
CA TYR A 100 -6.07 4.78 -2.71
C TYR A 100 -6.38 4.35 -4.15
N LYS A 101 -7.66 4.40 -4.57
CA LYS A 101 -8.09 4.04 -5.94
C LYS A 101 -7.66 5.04 -6.99
N THR A 102 -7.41 6.28 -6.60
CA THR A 102 -7.01 7.37 -7.50
C THR A 102 -5.55 7.77 -7.32
N PHE A 103 -4.93 7.38 -6.21
CA PHE A 103 -3.54 7.69 -5.88
C PHE A 103 -2.56 7.55 -7.05
N ASN A 104 -2.55 6.41 -7.74
CA ASN A 104 -1.64 6.19 -8.88
C ASN A 104 -1.94 7.10 -10.07
N HIS A 105 -3.19 7.51 -10.29
CA HIS A 105 -3.51 8.50 -11.33
C HIS A 105 -2.88 9.84 -10.99
N GLU A 106 -3.06 10.29 -9.74
CA GLU A 106 -2.59 11.59 -9.27
C GLU A 106 -1.06 11.63 -9.24
N LYS A 107 -0.40 10.55 -8.83
CA LYS A 107 1.06 10.41 -8.88
C LYS A 107 1.64 10.48 -10.30
N MET A 108 0.85 10.10 -11.30
CA MET A 108 1.24 10.20 -12.71
C MET A 108 0.86 11.56 -13.32
N GLY A 109 0.35 12.50 -12.52
CA GLY A 109 -0.03 13.83 -12.96
C GLY A 109 -1.37 13.91 -13.71
N LEU A 110 -2.16 12.82 -13.68
CA LEU A 110 -3.47 12.78 -14.30
C LEU A 110 -4.51 13.45 -13.40
N LYS A 111 -5.47 14.13 -14.01
CA LYS A 111 -6.62 14.68 -13.27
C LYS A 111 -7.62 13.57 -12.97
N LEU A 112 -8.36 13.69 -11.86
CA LEU A 112 -9.38 12.70 -11.44
C LEU A 112 -10.46 12.43 -12.49
N ASN A 113 -10.76 13.43 -13.33
CA ASN A 113 -11.76 13.40 -14.39
C ASN A 113 -11.19 13.03 -15.77
N GLU A 114 -9.88 12.76 -15.88
CA GLU A 114 -9.28 12.28 -17.13
C GLU A 114 -9.58 10.79 -17.32
N LYS A 115 -9.74 10.40 -18.59
CA LYS A 115 -10.02 9.02 -18.94
C LYS A 115 -8.81 8.17 -18.57
N LYS A 116 -9.00 7.23 -17.63
CA LYS A 116 -7.97 6.26 -17.24
C LYS A 116 -7.42 5.57 -18.49
N GLU A 117 -6.11 5.66 -18.71
CA GLU A 117 -5.47 4.82 -19.71
C GLU A 117 -5.65 3.34 -19.32
N LYS A 118 -5.58 2.43 -20.30
CA LYS A 118 -5.71 0.99 -20.04
C LYS A 118 -4.40 0.43 -19.47
N SER A 119 -3.95 0.96 -18.33
CA SER A 119 -2.74 0.52 -17.63
C SER A 119 -3.09 -0.29 -16.39
N LEU A 120 -2.32 -1.35 -16.15
CA LEU A 120 -2.46 -2.23 -14.98
C LEU A 120 -2.20 -1.49 -13.65
N ILE A 121 -1.39 -0.43 -13.67
CA ILE A 121 -1.09 0.36 -12.46
C ILE A 121 -2.31 1.11 -11.90
N PHE A 122 -3.35 1.26 -12.72
CA PHE A 122 -4.62 1.89 -12.35
C PHE A 122 -5.70 0.88 -11.94
N CYS A 123 -5.42 -0.42 -12.10
CA CYS A 123 -6.29 -1.51 -11.66
C CYS A 123 -5.93 -1.88 -10.21
N VAL A 124 -6.59 -1.20 -9.25
CA VAL A 124 -6.37 -1.41 -7.81
C VAL A 124 -7.68 -1.77 -7.12
N GLU A 125 -7.61 -2.72 -6.17
CA GLU A 125 -8.75 -3.24 -5.39
C GLU A 125 -8.48 -3.23 -3.88
#